data_AF-A0AAN6GWF3-F1
#
_entry.id   AF-A0AAN6GWF3-F1
#
_cell.length_a   1.000
_cell.length_b   1.000
_cell.length_c   1.000
_cell.angle_alpha   90.00
_cell.angle_beta   90.00
_cell.angle_gamma   90.00
#
_symmetry.space_group_name_H-M   'P 1'
#
loop_
_entity.id
_entity.type
_entity.pdbx_description
1 polymer ?
#
loop_
_entity_poly.entity_id
_entity_poly.type
_entity_poly.pdbx_seq_one_letter_code
_entity_poly.pdbx_strand_id
1 'polypeptide(L)'
;MTSRLSLNLAIVRFVNSLVDSHQTGMFAAPVKTIAMRLGLPLWLVELRHAGTHDELPSLESLRTASEIALRWLDINFWIPSITEAERSMRGTDSTRPERTDFSTPASTGFESAIDLMRYRIEEAEKRKHLAATSSDQSDSGATHPPRLPRGWRLASSDWKPSPIGYVDGRIPDLNL
;
A
#
# COMPACT_ATOMS: atom_id res chain seq x y z
N MET A 1 -30.66 6.51 5.73
CA MET A 1 -29.91 6.59 7.01
C MET A 1 -28.48 6.15 6.72
N THR A 2 -27.48 7.01 6.91
CA THR A 2 -26.07 6.61 6.72
C THR A 2 -25.64 5.75 7.91
N SER A 3 -25.26 4.50 7.65
CA SER A 3 -24.84 3.56 8.70
C SER A 3 -23.51 4.00 9.33
N ARG A 4 -23.47 4.11 10.66
CA ARG A 4 -22.29 4.55 11.43
C ARG A 4 -21.08 3.64 11.19
N LEU A 5 -21.31 2.34 11.10
CA LEU A 5 -20.27 1.35 10.80
C LEU A 5 -19.70 1.52 9.39
N SER A 6 -20.56 1.81 8.41
CA SER A 6 -20.13 2.00 7.02
C SER A 6 -19.24 3.24 6.87
N LEU A 7 -19.57 4.36 7.53
CA LEU A 7 -18.72 5.54 7.54
C LEU A 7 -17.39 5.28 8.23
N ASN A 8 -17.40 4.59 9.37
CA ASN A 8 -16.16 4.23 10.06
C ASN A 8 -15.25 3.38 9.17
N LEU A 9 -15.80 2.33 8.54
CA LEU A 9 -15.04 1.48 7.64
C LEU A 9 -14.47 2.27 6.44
N ALA A 10 -15.24 3.20 5.88
CA ALA A 10 -14.79 4.07 4.79
C ALA A 10 -13.59 4.93 5.23
N ILE A 11 -13.64 5.54 6.42
CA ILE A 11 -12.53 6.34 6.96
C ILE A 11 -11.31 5.47 7.24
N VAL A 12 -11.47 4.29 7.86
CA VAL A 12 -10.36 3.36 8.11
C VAL A 12 -9.69 2.95 6.79
N ARG A 13 -10.47 2.62 5.77
CA ARG A 13 -9.96 2.26 4.43
C ARG A 13 -9.25 3.43 3.77
N PHE A 14 -9.84 4.62 3.80
CA PHE A 14 -9.24 5.85 3.26
C PHE A 14 -7.85 6.12 3.86
N VAL A 15 -7.74 6.13 5.19
CA VAL A 15 -6.47 6.40 5.88
C VAL A 15 -5.44 5.31 5.57
N ASN A 16 -5.81 4.04 5.67
CA ASN A 16 -4.88 2.94 5.40
C ASN A 16 -4.40 2.98 3.93
N SER A 17 -5.28 3.16 2.95
CA SER A 17 -4.89 3.22 1.54
C SER A 17 -3.91 4.37 1.24
N LEU A 18 -4.10 5.54 1.84
CA LEU A 18 -3.15 6.65 1.68
C LEU A 18 -1.82 6.38 2.35
N VAL A 19 -1.83 5.77 3.52
CA VAL A 19 -0.61 5.43 4.25
C VAL A 19 0.18 4.37 3.50
N ASP A 20 -0.49 3.30 3.09
CA ASP A 20 0.12 2.14 2.42
C ASP A 20 0.77 2.54 1.09
N SER A 21 0.11 3.40 0.30
CA SER A 21 0.70 3.94 -0.93
C SER A 21 1.98 4.76 -0.72
N HIS A 22 2.18 5.29 0.49
CA HIS A 22 3.35 6.08 0.88
C HIS A 22 4.33 5.32 1.78
N GLN A 23 4.12 4.01 1.98
CA GLN A 23 5.09 3.12 2.62
C GLN A 23 6.10 2.60 1.61
N THR A 24 6.99 3.47 1.14
CA THR A 24 8.01 3.13 0.13
C THR A 24 9.33 2.61 0.71
N GLY A 25 9.48 2.63 2.04
CA GLY A 25 10.70 2.21 2.74
C GLY A 25 10.71 0.72 3.12
N MET A 26 11.90 0.16 3.37
CA MET A 26 12.06 -1.22 3.88
C MET A 26 11.37 -1.48 5.23
N PHE A 27 11.13 -0.42 6.00
CA PHE A 27 10.42 -0.49 7.27
C PHE A 27 9.15 0.36 7.20
N ALA A 28 8.07 -0.14 7.80
CA ALA A 28 6.84 0.59 7.94
C ALA A 28 7.07 1.85 8.79
N ALA A 29 6.90 3.03 8.18
CA ALA A 29 6.90 4.27 8.93
C ALA A 29 5.57 4.41 9.70
N PRO A 30 5.57 5.10 10.86
CA PRO A 30 4.35 5.32 11.62
C PRO A 30 3.29 6.05 10.78
N VAL A 31 2.04 5.60 10.89
CA VAL A 31 0.87 6.20 10.21
C VAL A 31 0.82 7.70 10.40
N LYS A 32 1.05 8.16 11.65
CA LYS A 32 1.07 9.59 12.01
C LYS A 32 2.12 10.38 11.22
N THR A 33 3.33 9.81 11.07
CA THR A 33 4.43 10.43 10.33
C THR A 33 4.10 10.58 8.86
N ILE A 34 3.51 9.54 8.25
CA ILE A 34 3.08 9.57 6.85
C ILE A 34 1.95 10.58 6.66
N ALA A 35 0.96 10.60 7.55
CA ALA A 35 -0.15 11.56 7.50
C ALA A 35 0.34 13.01 7.57
N MET A 36 1.32 13.32 8.43
CA MET A 36 1.92 14.66 8.48
C MET A 36 2.59 15.07 7.17
N ARG A 37 3.30 14.14 6.51
CA ARG A 37 3.93 14.41 5.20
C ARG A 37 2.90 14.68 4.11
N LEU A 38 1.74 14.02 4.18
CA LEU A 38 0.61 14.20 3.25
C LEU A 38 -0.27 15.42 3.58
N GLY A 39 0.04 16.16 4.65
CA GLY A 39 -0.82 17.23 5.13
C GLY A 39 -2.21 16.76 5.57
N LEU A 40 -2.35 15.47 5.90
CA LEU A 40 -3.61 14.92 6.40
C LEU A 40 -3.83 15.38 7.86
N PRO A 41 -5.04 15.83 8.22
CA PRO A 41 -5.37 16.11 9.61
C PRO A 41 -5.15 14.87 10.49
N LEU A 42 -4.34 15.01 11.54
CA LEU A 42 -4.03 13.91 12.46
C LEU A 42 -5.26 13.32 13.14
N TRP A 43 -6.31 14.12 13.28
CA TRP A 43 -7.60 13.67 13.77
C TRP A 43 -8.21 12.51 12.96
N LEU A 44 -7.98 12.44 11.64
CA LEU A 44 -8.41 11.30 10.83
C LEU A 44 -7.66 10.01 11.20
N VAL A 45 -6.39 10.12 11.58
CA VAL A 45 -5.57 8.99 12.06
C VAL A 45 -6.08 8.51 13.42
N GLU A 46 -6.45 9.43 14.31
CA GLU A 46 -7.04 9.11 15.61
C GLU A 46 -8.40 8.41 15.45
N LEU A 47 -9.27 8.92 14.57
CA LEU A 47 -10.55 8.27 14.25
C LEU A 47 -10.37 6.86 13.66
N ARG A 48 -9.35 6.68 12.81
CA ARG A 48 -8.99 5.35 12.31
C ARG A 48 -8.53 4.44 13.44
N HIS A 49 -7.72 4.93 14.37
CA HIS A 49 -7.26 4.15 15.52
C HIS A 49 -8.45 3.70 16.37
N ALA A 50 -9.29 4.65 16.78
CA ALA A 50 -10.47 4.40 17.60
C ALA A 50 -11.43 3.39 16.94
N GLY A 51 -11.69 3.55 15.63
CA GLY A 51 -12.54 2.61 14.87
C GLY A 51 -12.04 1.18 14.79
N THR A 52 -10.74 0.94 15.02
CA THR A 52 -10.12 -0.38 14.91
C THR A 52 -9.77 -1.04 16.25
N HIS A 53 -9.50 -0.23 17.27
CA HIS A 53 -8.96 -0.72 18.55
C HIS A 53 -9.77 -0.27 19.77
N ASP A 54 -10.51 0.84 19.68
CA ASP A 54 -11.28 1.40 20.79
C ASP A 54 -12.79 1.40 20.49
N GLU A 55 -13.50 2.39 21.04
CA GLU A 55 -14.91 2.58 20.78
C GLU A 55 -15.17 3.22 19.41
N LEU A 56 -16.24 2.76 18.76
CA LEU A 56 -16.69 3.28 17.48
C LEU A 56 -17.02 4.78 17.60
N PRO A 57 -16.38 5.65 16.78
CA PRO A 57 -16.62 7.09 16.84
C PRO A 57 -18.09 7.48 16.61
N SER A 58 -18.46 8.66 17.12
CA SER A 58 -19.79 9.22 16.95
C SER A 58 -20.14 9.42 15.46
N LEU A 59 -21.44 9.37 15.14
CA LEU A 59 -21.90 9.59 13.77
C LEU A 59 -21.54 10.99 13.25
N GLU A 60 -21.58 12.00 14.12
CA GLU A 60 -21.22 13.37 13.77
C GLU A 60 -19.74 13.48 13.42
N SER A 61 -18.86 12.95 14.27
CA SER A 61 -17.42 12.91 13.99
C SER A 61 -17.11 12.22 12.67
N LEU A 62 -17.78 11.10 12.37
CA LEU A 62 -17.59 10.36 11.13
C LEU A 62 -18.10 11.10 9.89
N ARG A 63 -19.18 11.89 10.00
CA ARG A 63 -19.65 12.76 8.91
C ARG A 63 -18.65 13.86 8.60
N THR A 64 -18.22 14.58 9.63
CA THR A 64 -17.19 15.63 9.48
C THR A 64 -15.90 15.05 8.91
N ALA A 65 -15.47 13.89 9.38
CA ALA A 65 -14.30 13.19 8.84
C ALA A 65 -14.46 12.83 7.36
N SER A 66 -15.66 12.42 6.94
CA SER A 66 -15.95 12.08 5.54
C SER A 66 -15.91 13.30 4.64
N GLU A 67 -16.46 14.43 5.08
CA GLU A 67 -16.39 15.71 4.35
C GLU A 67 -14.94 16.17 4.17
N ILE A 68 -14.13 16.08 5.23
CA ILE A 68 -12.70 16.39 5.18
C ILE A 68 -11.96 15.44 4.23
N ALA A 69 -12.22 14.13 4.31
CA ALA A 69 -11.58 13.13 3.45
C ALA A 69 -11.93 13.36 1.96
N LEU A 70 -13.20 13.64 1.65
CA LEU A 70 -13.64 13.96 0.29
C LEU A 70 -13.00 15.24 -0.24
N ARG A 71 -12.96 16.30 0.57
CA ARG A 71 -12.26 17.54 0.18
C ARG A 71 -10.77 17.31 -0.05
N TRP A 72 -10.14 16.48 0.77
CA TRP A 72 -8.74 16.14 0.58
C TRP A 72 -8.52 15.38 -0.75
N LEU A 73 -9.38 14.40 -1.07
CA LEU A 73 -9.32 13.66 -2.35
C LEU A 73 -9.53 14.58 -3.56
N ASP A 74 -10.46 15.51 -3.48
CA ASP A 74 -10.74 16.45 -4.55
C ASP A 74 -9.49 17.28 -4.89
N ILE A 75 -8.86 17.88 -3.87
CA ILE A 75 -7.69 18.74 -4.03
C ILE A 75 -6.43 17.97 -4.41
N ASN A 76 -6.17 16.82 -3.79
CA ASN A 76 -4.88 16.14 -3.89
C ASN A 76 -4.86 14.99 -4.90
N PHE A 77 -6.02 14.53 -5.35
CA PHE A 77 -6.12 13.37 -6.25
C PHE A 77 -6.92 13.70 -7.50
N TRP A 78 -8.22 14.01 -7.39
CA TRP A 78 -9.08 14.15 -8.57
C TRP A 78 -8.77 15.37 -9.44
N ILE A 79 -8.67 16.57 -8.87
CA ILE A 79 -8.39 17.79 -9.65
C ILE A 79 -7.04 17.68 -10.38
N PRO A 80 -5.92 17.28 -9.73
CA PRO A 80 -4.65 17.06 -10.43
C PRO A 80 -4.76 15.99 -11.54
N SER A 81 -5.40 14.84 -11.27
CA SER A 81 -5.54 13.77 -12.25
C SER A 81 -6.34 14.19 -13.49
N ILE A 82 -7.43 14.94 -13.30
CA ILE A 82 -8.24 15.45 -14.41
C ILE A 82 -7.43 16.48 -15.21
N THR A 83 -6.76 17.40 -14.52
CA THR A 83 -5.94 18.44 -15.17
C THR A 83 -4.84 17.81 -16.03
N GLU A 84 -4.19 16.76 -15.52
CA GLU A 84 -3.13 16.06 -16.26
C GLU A 84 -3.67 15.30 -17.47
N ALA A 85 -4.82 14.64 -17.31
CA ALA A 85 -5.51 13.99 -18.42
C ALA A 85 -5.90 14.99 -19.52
N GLU A 86 -6.39 16.18 -19.15
CA GLU A 86 -6.73 17.25 -20.09
C GLU A 86 -5.49 17.79 -20.83
N ARG A 87 -4.36 17.97 -20.16
CA ARG A 87 -3.10 18.38 -20.80
C ARG A 87 -2.64 17.34 -21.81
N SER A 88 -2.70 16.07 -21.44
CA SER A 88 -2.34 14.95 -22.31
C SER A 88 -3.21 14.90 -23.57
N MET A 89 -4.52 15.18 -23.44
CA MET A 89 -5.43 15.27 -24.58
C MET A 89 -5.20 16.49 -25.48
N ARG A 90 -4.74 17.63 -24.93
CA ARG A 90 -4.42 18.83 -25.73
C ARG A 90 -3.04 18.75 -26.40
N GLY A 91 -2.13 17.92 -25.89
CA GLY A 91 -0.78 17.74 -26.42
C GLY A 91 -0.66 16.89 -27.69
N THR A 92 -1.75 16.30 -28.20
CA THR A 92 -1.72 15.41 -29.38
C THR A 92 -1.87 16.12 -30.74
N ASP A 93 -1.79 17.46 -30.80
CA ASP A 93 -1.84 18.24 -32.05
C ASP A 93 -0.52 18.97 -32.36
N SER A 94 0.59 18.24 -32.43
CA SER A 94 1.71 18.57 -33.32
C SER A 94 2.87 17.58 -33.21
N THR A 95 3.30 17.12 -34.39
CA THR A 95 4.61 16.51 -34.71
C THR A 95 4.93 15.16 -34.07
N ARG A 96 4.68 14.10 -34.86
CA ARG A 96 5.38 12.81 -34.79
C ARG A 96 6.82 12.98 -35.28
N PRO A 97 7.86 12.64 -34.50
CA PRO A 97 9.12 12.19 -35.05
C PRO A 97 9.23 10.66 -34.95
N GLU A 98 10.00 10.12 -35.88
CA GLU A 98 10.36 8.71 -36.04
C GLU A 98 10.96 8.08 -34.78
N ARG A 99 10.70 6.77 -34.65
CA ARG A 99 11.48 5.86 -33.81
C ARG A 99 12.95 5.90 -34.26
N THR A 100 13.85 6.15 -33.32
CA THR A 100 15.25 5.72 -33.42
C THR A 100 15.66 5.01 -32.15
N ASP A 101 16.45 3.97 -32.37
CA ASP A 101 16.78 2.90 -31.44
C ASP A 101 17.63 3.31 -30.23
N PHE A 102 17.42 2.56 -29.14
CA PHE A 102 18.40 2.03 -28.19
C PHE A 102 19.74 2.78 -28.01
N SER A 103 19.95 3.39 -26.85
CA SER A 103 21.25 3.43 -26.14
C SER A 103 21.07 3.85 -24.67
N THR A 104 21.37 2.92 -23.76
CA THR A 104 21.54 3.15 -22.32
C THR A 104 22.92 3.75 -22.03
N PRO A 105 23.07 4.63 -21.02
CA PRO A 105 24.29 4.66 -20.22
C PRO A 105 24.04 4.24 -18.77
N ALA A 106 25.00 3.44 -18.29
CA ALA A 106 25.13 2.85 -16.97
C ALA A 106 25.20 3.90 -15.83
N SER A 107 24.47 3.66 -14.74
CA SER A 107 24.95 3.18 -13.43
C SER A 107 25.62 4.22 -12.54
N THR A 108 25.06 4.38 -11.34
CA THR A 108 25.79 4.59 -10.08
C THR A 108 24.78 4.46 -8.93
N GLY A 109 24.83 3.34 -8.20
CA GLY A 109 24.13 3.21 -6.91
C GLY A 109 23.35 1.91 -6.64
N PHE A 110 23.23 0.99 -7.60
CA PHE A 110 22.35 -0.17 -7.43
C PHE A 110 23.03 -1.38 -6.73
N GLU A 111 24.35 -1.57 -6.90
CA GLU A 111 25.06 -2.72 -6.31
C GLU A 111 25.14 -2.65 -4.77
N SER A 112 25.33 -1.45 -4.20
CA SER A 112 25.45 -1.28 -2.75
C SER A 112 24.18 -1.67 -1.98
N ALA A 113 23.00 -1.48 -2.58
CA ALA A 113 21.73 -1.81 -1.94
C ALA A 113 21.45 -3.32 -1.93
N ILE A 114 21.85 -4.03 -2.99
CA ILE A 114 21.70 -5.50 -3.07
C ILE A 114 22.67 -6.19 -2.10
N ASP A 115 23.90 -5.70 -2.00
CA ASP A 115 24.91 -6.29 -1.10
C ASP A 115 24.50 -6.10 0.37
N LEU A 116 23.97 -4.93 0.73
CA LEU A 116 23.43 -4.68 2.07
C LEU A 116 22.23 -5.59 2.39
N MET A 117 21.41 -5.90 1.38
CA MET A 117 20.25 -6.78 1.52
C MET A 117 20.69 -8.24 1.70
N ARG A 118 21.67 -8.71 0.92
CA ARG A 118 22.25 -10.06 1.05
C ARG A 118 22.88 -10.25 2.43
N TYR A 119 23.64 -9.27 2.92
CA TYR A 119 24.22 -9.31 4.27
C TYR A 119 23.15 -9.40 5.37
N ARG A 120 22.03 -8.68 5.24
CA ARG A 120 20.92 -8.74 6.22
C ARG A 120 20.15 -10.05 6.19
N ILE A 121 20.04 -10.70 5.03
CA ILE A 121 19.43 -12.03 4.89
C ILE A 121 20.31 -13.06 5.61
N GLU A 122 21.62 -13.03 5.39
CA GLU A 122 22.57 -13.94 6.05
C GLU A 122 22.61 -13.73 7.58
N GLU A 123 22.56 -12.48 8.05
CA GLU A 123 22.43 -12.14 9.48
C GLU A 123 21.14 -12.71 10.08
N ALA A 124 20.01 -12.59 9.38
CA ALA A 124 18.72 -13.10 9.84
C ALA A 124 18.68 -14.63 9.87
N GLU A 125 19.29 -15.31 8.90
CA GLU A 125 19.43 -16.77 8.86
C GLU A 125 20.34 -17.29 9.97
N LYS A 126 21.44 -16.59 10.27
CA LYS A 126 22.29 -16.88 11.43
C LYS A 126 21.53 -16.72 12.74
N ARG A 127 20.77 -15.64 12.91
CA ARG A 127 19.94 -15.42 14.11
C ARG A 127 18.86 -16.48 14.28
N LYS A 128 18.28 -16.96 13.17
CA LYS A 128 17.34 -18.10 13.18
C LYS A 128 18.03 -19.41 13.56
N HIS A 129 19.24 -19.68 13.09
CA HIS A 129 20.01 -20.87 13.49
C HIS A 129 20.43 -20.82 14.97
N LEU A 130 20.87 -19.66 15.45
CA LEU A 130 21.18 -19.43 16.88
C LEU A 130 19.94 -19.59 17.77
N ALA A 131 18.77 -19.14 17.33
CA ALA A 131 17.51 -19.36 18.04
C ALA A 131 17.08 -20.85 18.02
N ALA A 132 17.27 -21.54 16.89
CA ALA A 132 16.97 -22.96 16.75
C ALA A 132 17.87 -23.88 17.61
N THR A 133 19.08 -23.44 17.95
CA THR A 133 20.01 -24.22 18.80
C THR A 133 19.65 -24.13 20.30
N SER A 134 18.64 -23.33 20.67
CA SER A 134 18.19 -23.14 22.08
C SER A 134 16.84 -23.79 22.42
N SER A 135 16.27 -24.58 21.51
CA SER A 135 15.03 -25.33 21.76
C SER A 135 15.16 -26.76 21.25
N ASP A 136 15.82 -27.61 22.04
CA ASP A 136 15.81 -29.05 21.83
C ASP A 136 14.76 -29.68 22.76
N GLN A 137 13.57 -29.92 22.22
CA GLN A 137 12.70 -31.03 22.61
C GLN A 137 11.68 -31.33 21.50
N SER A 138 11.98 -32.40 20.75
CA SER A 138 11.10 -33.35 20.05
C SER A 138 9.82 -32.84 19.37
N ASP A 139 9.70 -33.01 18.06
CA ASP A 139 8.96 -34.16 17.49
C ASP A 139 9.04 -34.16 15.95
N SER A 140 9.26 -35.34 15.40
CA SER A 140 9.36 -35.65 13.97
C SER A 140 7.96 -35.88 13.39
N GLY A 141 7.49 -34.98 12.51
CA GLY A 141 6.23 -35.16 11.80
C GLY A 141 6.19 -34.43 10.46
N ALA A 142 6.20 -35.19 9.36
CA ALA A 142 6.00 -34.68 8.01
C ALA A 142 4.73 -33.81 7.94
N THR A 143 4.90 -32.51 7.72
CA THR A 143 3.78 -31.55 7.73
C THR A 143 3.17 -31.44 6.34
N HIS A 144 2.05 -32.14 6.13
CA HIS A 144 1.09 -31.77 5.08
C HIS A 144 0.62 -30.33 5.33
N PRO A 145 0.38 -29.52 4.27
CA PRO A 145 -0.12 -28.16 4.45
C PRO A 145 -1.44 -28.18 5.25
N PRO A 146 -1.64 -27.22 6.18
CA PRO A 146 -2.82 -27.19 7.03
C PRO A 146 -4.09 -27.17 6.17
N ARG A 147 -5.01 -28.10 6.46
CA ARG A 147 -6.31 -28.15 5.78
C ARG A 147 -7.06 -26.86 6.09
N LEU A 148 -7.23 -26.03 5.08
CA LEU A 148 -8.03 -24.82 5.19
C LEU A 148 -9.51 -25.17 5.48
N PRO A 149 -10.24 -24.34 6.25
CA PRO A 149 -11.66 -24.54 6.50
C PRO A 149 -12.47 -24.68 5.21
N ARG A 150 -13.64 -25.33 5.26
CA ARG A 150 -14.51 -25.47 4.07
C ARG A 150 -14.79 -24.09 3.45
N GLY A 151 -14.51 -23.97 2.15
CA GLY A 151 -14.67 -22.73 1.37
C GLY A 151 -13.40 -21.89 1.24
N TRP A 152 -12.37 -22.16 2.04
CA TRP A 152 -11.08 -21.49 1.93
C TRP A 152 -10.17 -22.27 0.98
N ARG A 153 -9.58 -21.55 0.02
CA ARG A 153 -8.58 -22.08 -0.90
C ARG A 153 -7.34 -21.21 -0.80
N LEU A 154 -6.16 -21.82 -0.94
CA LEU A 154 -4.93 -21.07 -1.08
C LEU A 154 -5.04 -20.21 -2.35
N ALA A 155 -4.58 -18.97 -2.29
CA ALA A 155 -4.47 -18.14 -3.48
C ALA A 155 -3.61 -18.87 -4.52
N SER A 156 -4.02 -18.80 -5.78
CA SER A 156 -3.25 -19.40 -6.88
C SER A 156 -1.88 -18.73 -6.99
N SER A 157 -0.89 -19.43 -7.52
CA SER A 157 0.50 -18.93 -7.61
C SER A 157 0.65 -17.70 -8.52
N ASP A 158 -0.36 -17.39 -9.33
CA ASP A 158 -0.47 -16.22 -10.19
C ASP A 158 -1.29 -15.06 -9.58
N TRP A 159 -1.76 -15.19 -8.35
CA TRP A 159 -2.55 -14.15 -7.68
C TRP A 159 -1.72 -12.89 -7.40
N LYS A 160 -2.21 -11.72 -7.85
CA LYS A 160 -1.61 -10.41 -7.59
C LYS A 160 -2.55 -9.52 -6.77
N PRO A 161 -2.05 -8.80 -5.74
CA PRO A 161 -2.87 -7.83 -5.03
C PRO A 161 -3.30 -6.71 -5.98
N SER A 162 -4.60 -6.43 -6.04
CA SER A 162 -5.14 -5.33 -6.84
C SER A 162 -5.32 -4.08 -5.97
N PRO A 163 -4.70 -2.94 -6.33
CA PRO A 163 -4.96 -1.67 -5.65
C PRO A 163 -6.43 -1.27 -5.70
N ILE A 164 -6.86 -0.42 -4.76
CA ILE A 164 -8.24 0.05 -4.71
C ILE A 164 -8.60 0.79 -6.00
N GLY A 165 -9.74 0.44 -6.62
CA GLY A 165 -10.17 1.00 -7.91
C GLY A 165 -9.86 0.16 -9.14
N TYR A 166 -9.17 -0.98 -8.99
CA TYR A 166 -8.99 -1.95 -10.07
C TYR A 166 -10.04 -3.07 -10.01
N VAL A 167 -10.73 -3.28 -11.13
CA VAL A 167 -11.58 -4.46 -11.34
C VAL A 167 -10.79 -5.44 -12.21
N ASP A 168 -10.76 -6.72 -11.82
CA ASP A 168 -10.18 -7.86 -12.57
C ASP A 168 -8.65 -7.92 -12.72
N GLY A 169 -7.87 -7.38 -11.79
CA GLY A 169 -6.44 -7.69 -11.69
C GLY A 169 -5.58 -7.26 -12.89
N ARG A 170 -6.11 -6.40 -13.76
CA ARG A 170 -5.37 -5.80 -14.87
C ARG A 170 -4.76 -4.48 -14.42
N ILE A 171 -3.44 -4.36 -14.60
CA ILE A 171 -2.69 -3.11 -14.47
C ILE A 171 -2.84 -2.34 -15.78
N PRO A 172 -3.66 -1.26 -15.85
CA PRO A 172 -3.51 -0.27 -16.91
C PRO A 172 -2.06 0.16 -16.98
N ASP A 173 -1.56 0.11 -18.20
CA ASP A 173 -0.20 0.45 -18.57
C ASP A 173 -0.01 1.95 -18.36
N LEU A 174 0.39 2.32 -17.13
CA LEU A 174 0.78 3.68 -16.78
C LEU A 174 2.23 3.88 -17.25
N ASN A 175 2.41 3.94 -18.57
CA ASN A 175 3.63 4.51 -19.14
C ASN A 175 3.60 6.02 -18.88
N LEU A 176 4.14 6.41 -17.72
CA LEU A 176 4.68 7.73 -17.42
C LEU A 176 6.21 7.64 -17.39
#